data_AF-A0A9E0FJV7-F1
#
_entry.id   AF-A0A9E0FJV7-F1
#
_cell.length_a   1.000
_cell.length_b   1.000
_cell.length_c   1.000
_cell.angle_alpha   90.00
_cell.angle_beta   90.00
_cell.angle_gamma   90.00
#
_symmetry.space_group_name_H-M   'P 1'
#
loop_
_entity.id
_entity.type
_entity.pdbx_description
1 polymer ?
#
loop_
_entity_poly.entity_id
_entity_poly.type
_entity_poly.pdbx_seq_one_letter_code
_entity_poly.pdbx_strand_id
1 'polypeptide(L)'
;TMRDILRQVVEEGGGKNAYIEGFSIGGKTATSQKLPRGSGKYIASFIGFSSVENPQVIAMCLIDEPEGVYYGGTIAAPVIRELYENILPYLNNK
;
A
#
# COMPACT_ATOMS: atom_id res chain seq x y z
N THR A 1 -12.08 -14.31 -4.04
CA THR A 1 -12.91 -13.08 -4.10
C THR A 1 -12.04 -11.88 -4.45
N MET A 2 -12.60 -10.67 -4.61
CA MET A 2 -11.78 -9.46 -4.83
C MET A 2 -10.83 -9.17 -3.67
N ARG A 3 -11.21 -9.52 -2.43
CA ARG A 3 -10.34 -9.32 -1.26
C ARG A 3 -9.11 -10.22 -1.31
N ASP A 4 -9.29 -11.48 -1.71
CA ASP A 4 -8.18 -12.45 -1.85
C ASP A 4 -7.20 -12.06 -2.97
N ILE A 5 -7.70 -11.55 -4.09
CA ILE A 5 -6.86 -11.08 -5.19
C ILE A 5 -6.00 -9.90 -4.73
N LEU A 6 -6.55 -8.99 -3.91
CA LEU A 6 -5.77 -7.88 -3.34
C LEU A 6 -4.80 -8.33 -2.26
N ARG A 7 -5.11 -9.41 -1.53
CA ARG A 7 -4.14 -10.06 -0.63
C ARG A 7 -2.95 -10.61 -1.41
N GLN A 8 -3.19 -11.33 -2.51
CA GLN A 8 -2.12 -11.86 -3.38
C GLN A 8 -1.22 -10.76 -3.96
N VAL A 9 -1.76 -9.56 -4.24
CA VAL A 9 -0.92 -8.42 -4.66
C VAL A 9 0.12 -8.04 -3.60
N VAL A 10 -0.20 -8.21 -2.32
CA VAL A 10 0.70 -7.92 -1.19
C VAL A 10 1.55 -9.13 -0.84
N GLU A 11 1.05 -10.36 -0.93
CA GLU A 11 1.83 -11.56 -0.62
C GLU A 11 2.88 -11.86 -1.70
N GLU A 12 2.53 -11.68 -2.98
CA GLU A 12 3.32 -12.19 -4.11
C GLU A 12 3.56 -11.15 -5.21
N GLY A 13 2.82 -10.04 -5.19
CA GLY A 13 2.79 -9.05 -6.27
C GLY A 13 3.57 -7.76 -6.03
N GLY A 14 3.20 -6.74 -6.81
CA GLY A 14 3.81 -5.40 -6.73
C GLY A 14 3.54 -4.61 -5.44
N GLY A 15 2.76 -5.18 -4.51
CA GLY A 15 2.49 -4.64 -3.18
C GLY A 15 3.31 -5.25 -2.06
N LYS A 16 4.26 -6.15 -2.37
CA LYS A 16 5.04 -6.92 -1.36
C LYS A 16 5.73 -6.12 -0.27
N ASN A 17 6.06 -4.85 -0.53
CA ASN A 17 6.68 -4.00 0.47
C ASN A 17 5.69 -3.52 1.56
N ALA A 18 4.39 -3.81 1.42
CA ALA A 18 3.37 -3.64 2.45
C ALA A 18 3.09 -4.93 3.25
N TYR A 19 3.78 -6.05 2.97
CA TYR A 19 3.62 -7.30 3.69
C TYR A 19 4.13 -7.18 5.12
N ILE A 20 3.37 -7.74 6.07
CA ILE A 20 3.75 -7.87 7.47
C ILE A 20 3.41 -9.28 7.91
N GLU A 21 4.38 -10.00 8.47
CA GLU A 21 4.16 -11.34 9.00
C GLU A 21 3.10 -11.34 10.10
N GLY A 22 2.19 -12.31 10.08
CA GLY A 22 1.11 -12.44 11.05
C GLY A 22 -0.12 -11.56 10.80
N PHE A 23 -0.09 -10.65 9.80
CA PHE A 23 -1.24 -9.84 9.43
C PHE A 23 -1.72 -10.16 8.00
N SER A 24 -3.03 -10.30 7.82
CA SER A 24 -3.61 -10.39 6.48
C SER A 24 -3.85 -9.00 5.92
N ILE A 25 -3.16 -8.65 4.84
CA ILE A 25 -3.20 -7.33 4.21
C ILE A 25 -3.55 -7.48 2.74
N GLY A 26 -4.57 -6.76 2.29
CA GLY A 26 -4.86 -6.57 0.88
C GLY A 26 -4.52 -5.16 0.45
N GLY A 27 -4.06 -4.96 -0.79
CA GLY A 27 -3.73 -3.63 -1.24
C GLY A 27 -3.38 -3.52 -2.72
N LYS A 28 -3.20 -2.27 -3.16
CA LYS A 28 -2.81 -1.96 -4.52
C LYS A 28 -1.92 -0.73 -4.57
N THR A 29 -0.90 -0.80 -5.41
CA THR A 29 -0.10 0.36 -5.79
C THR A 29 -0.64 1.03 -7.06
N ALA A 30 -0.49 2.35 -7.13
CA ALA A 30 -0.57 3.10 -8.36
C ALA A 30 0.64 4.03 -8.52
N THR A 31 0.94 4.37 -9.76
CA THR A 31 1.94 5.36 -10.13
C THR A 31 1.37 6.09 -11.33
N SER A 32 1.11 7.38 -11.18
CA SER A 32 0.44 8.17 -12.21
C SER A 32 1.28 9.39 -12.56
N GLN A 33 1.40 9.70 -13.85
CA GLN A 33 2.02 10.98 -14.25
C GLN A 33 1.05 12.13 -13.98
N LYS A 34 1.57 13.29 -13.58
CA LYS A 34 0.78 14.53 -13.55
C LYS A 34 0.56 15.06 -14.97
N LEU A 35 -0.40 15.96 -15.08
CA LEU A 35 -0.55 16.82 -16.26
C LEU A 35 0.36 18.05 -16.12
N PRO A 36 0.97 18.56 -17.21
CA PRO A 36 1.05 17.92 -18.53
C PRO A 36 1.89 16.64 -18.48
N ARG A 37 1.49 15.63 -19.28
CA ARG A 37 2.21 14.36 -19.39
C ARG A 37 3.62 14.60 -19.94
N GLY A 38 4.58 13.75 -19.58
CA GLY A 38 5.98 13.90 -20.00
C GLY A 38 6.78 14.93 -19.20
N SER A 39 6.19 15.60 -18.20
CA SER A 39 6.89 16.53 -17.29
C SER A 39 7.86 15.86 -16.31
N GLY A 40 7.90 14.52 -16.27
CA GLY A 40 8.66 13.77 -15.27
C GLY A 40 8.06 13.85 -13.86
N LYS A 41 6.92 14.51 -13.68
CA LYS A 41 6.20 14.61 -12.40
C LYS A 41 5.24 13.45 -12.23
N TYR A 42 5.34 12.77 -11.09
CA TYR A 42 4.53 11.61 -10.76
C TYR A 42 3.82 11.79 -9.42
N ILE A 43 2.76 11.00 -9.24
CA ILE A 43 2.18 10.70 -7.95
C ILE A 43 2.35 9.20 -7.74
N ALA A 44 3.05 8.85 -6.67
CA ALA A 44 3.24 7.47 -6.24
C ALA A 44 2.28 7.17 -5.09
N SER A 45 1.55 6.06 -5.15
CA SER A 45 0.59 5.77 -4.09
C SER A 45 0.45 4.28 -3.79
N PHE A 46 -0.02 4.02 -2.57
CA PHE A 46 -0.46 2.72 -2.13
C PHE A 46 -1.71 2.88 -1.28
N ILE A 47 -2.71 2.03 -1.52
CA ILE A 47 -3.87 1.88 -0.65
C ILE A 47 -3.92 0.43 -0.18
N GLY A 48 -4.13 0.22 1.11
CA GLY A 48 -4.24 -1.10 1.70
C GLY A 48 -5.36 -1.18 2.72
N PHE A 49 -5.74 -2.39 3.07
CA PHE A 49 -6.66 -2.73 4.16
C PHE A 49 -6.13 -3.96 4.90
N SER A 50 -6.43 -4.05 6.20
CA SER A 50 -6.04 -5.19 7.04
C SER A 50 -7.24 -5.96 7.56
N SER A 51 -7.04 -7.23 7.92
CA SER A 51 -8.06 -8.24 8.25
C SER A 51 -8.88 -8.62 7.02
N VAL A 52 -8.25 -9.25 6.02
CA VAL A 52 -8.82 -9.48 4.66
C VAL A 52 -10.22 -10.12 4.67
N GLU A 53 -10.47 -11.05 5.59
CA GLU A 53 -11.77 -11.71 5.72
C GLU A 53 -12.87 -10.77 6.25
N ASN A 54 -12.51 -9.86 7.16
CA ASN A 54 -13.41 -8.87 7.78
C ASN A 54 -12.67 -7.54 7.99
N PRO A 55 -12.52 -6.70 6.94
CA PRO A 55 -11.65 -5.53 6.99
C PRO A 55 -11.98 -4.56 8.12
N GLN A 56 -11.00 -4.23 8.96
CA GLN A 56 -11.18 -3.36 10.13
C GLN A 56 -10.60 -1.95 9.92
N VAL A 57 -9.59 -1.83 9.06
CA VAL A 57 -8.89 -0.56 8.80
C VAL A 57 -8.45 -0.49 7.35
N ILE A 58 -8.48 0.73 6.80
CA ILE A 58 -7.98 1.10 5.48
C ILE A 58 -7.01 2.26 5.66
N ALA A 59 -5.89 2.25 4.95
CA ALA A 59 -4.93 3.35 4.92
C ALA A 59 -4.45 3.61 3.48
N MET A 60 -4.11 4.86 3.21
CA MET A 60 -3.60 5.31 1.92
C MET A 60 -2.43 6.26 2.10
N CYS A 61 -1.38 6.06 1.30
CA CYS A 61 -0.24 6.95 1.19
C CYS A 61 -0.17 7.48 -0.24
N LEU A 62 -0.03 8.80 -0.38
CA LEU A 62 0.31 9.48 -1.62
C LEU A 62 1.62 10.24 -1.39
N ILE A 63 2.57 10.05 -2.29
CA ILE A 63 3.81 10.81 -2.35
C ILE A 63 3.75 11.63 -3.63
N ASP A 64 3.71 12.94 -3.45
CA ASP A 64 3.55 13.89 -4.53
C ASP A 64 4.90 14.36 -5.08
N GLU A 65 5.10 14.25 -6.39
CA GLU A 65 6.33 14.62 -7.10
C GLU A 65 7.61 14.06 -6.44
N PRO A 66 7.71 12.73 -6.21
CA PRO A 66 8.90 12.15 -5.60
C PRO A 66 10.15 12.37 -6.48
N GLU A 67 11.28 12.64 -5.85
CA GLU A 67 12.58 12.73 -6.51
C GLU A 67 13.25 11.35 -6.55
N GLY A 68 13.79 10.97 -7.70
CA GLY A 68 14.43 9.67 -7.90
C GLY A 68 13.42 8.54 -8.13
N VAL A 69 13.31 7.59 -7.19
CA VAL A 69 12.44 6.42 -7.34
C VAL A 69 10.98 6.82 -7.14
N TYR A 70 10.12 6.56 -8.13
CA TYR A 70 8.72 7.05 -8.14
C TYR A 70 7.65 5.94 -8.18
N TYR A 71 8.04 4.66 -8.13
CA TYR A 71 7.07 3.56 -8.13
C TYR A 71 6.39 3.43 -6.76
N GLY A 72 5.06 3.51 -6.72
CA GLY A 72 4.29 3.46 -5.47
C GLY A 72 4.52 2.19 -4.66
N GLY A 73 4.72 1.04 -5.31
CA GLY A 73 5.07 -0.22 -4.64
C GLY A 73 6.44 -0.15 -3.94
N THR A 74 7.33 0.72 -4.40
CA THR A 74 8.67 0.90 -3.84
C THR A 74 8.70 1.95 -2.73
N ILE A 75 7.98 3.06 -2.88
CA ILE A 75 8.10 4.20 -1.94
C ILE A 75 6.86 4.45 -1.07
N ALA A 76 5.64 4.13 -1.54
CA ALA A 76 4.42 4.35 -0.76
C ALA A 76 3.98 3.10 0.02
N ALA A 77 4.24 1.90 -0.49
CA ALA A 77 3.92 0.65 0.20
C ALA A 77 4.66 0.50 1.55
N PRO A 78 5.98 0.81 1.67
CA PRO A 78 6.66 0.77 2.97
C PRO A 78 6.09 1.74 4.01
N VAL A 79 5.59 2.91 3.60
CA VAL A 79 4.94 3.86 4.53
C VAL A 79 3.68 3.25 5.13
N ILE A 80 2.90 2.56 4.29
CA ILE A 80 1.70 1.84 4.77
C ILE A 80 2.08 0.65 5.65
N ARG A 81 3.18 -0.03 5.34
CA ARG A 81 3.73 -1.08 6.21
C ARG A 81 4.04 -0.53 7.60
N GLU A 82 4.82 0.53 7.70
CA GLU A 82 5.22 1.14 8.98
C GLU A 82 4.00 1.60 9.78
N LEU A 83 3.02 2.22 9.11
CA LEU A 83 1.76 2.61 9.74
C LEU A 83 1.03 1.39 10.31
N TYR A 84 0.94 0.30 9.56
CA TYR A 84 0.28 -0.93 10.01
C TYR A 84 1.04 -1.68 11.09
N GLU A 85 2.37 -1.73 11.05
CA GLU A 85 3.19 -2.26 12.14
C GLU A 85 2.93 -1.50 13.45
N ASN A 86 2.64 -0.19 13.36
CA ASN A 86 2.28 0.61 14.52
C ASN A 86 0.84 0.37 15.00
N ILE A 87 -0.17 0.45 14.11
CA ILE A 87 -1.57 0.50 14.54
C ILE A 87 -2.24 -0.87 14.73
N LEU A 88 -1.84 -1.88 13.96
CA LEU A 88 -2.53 -3.18 13.97
C LEU A 88 -2.40 -3.95 15.30
N PRO A 89 -1.27 -3.89 16.04
CA PRO A 89 -1.19 -4.50 17.37
C PRO A 89 -2.27 -3.98 18.33
N TYR A 90 -2.64 -2.70 18.25
CA TYR A 90 -3.69 -2.14 19.12
C TYR A 90 -5.10 -2.52 18.67
N LEU A 91 -5.31 -2.80 17.38
CA LEU A 91 -6.60 -3.21 16.83
C LEU A 91 -6.88 -4.70 17.06
N ASN A 92 -5.83 -5.53 17.05
CA ASN A 92 -5.94 -6.98 17.22
C ASN A 92 -5.83 -7.43 18.68
N ASN A 93 -5.40 -6.57 19.60
CA ASN A 93 -5.44 -6.82 21.06
C ASN A 93 -6.81 -6.50 21.68
N LYS A 94 -7.90 -6.80 20.96
CA LYS A 94 -9.25 -6.88 21.55
C LYS A 94 -9.54 -8.28 22.03
#